data_AF-A0A1H3WTW3-F1
#
_entry.id   AF-A0A1H3WTW3-F1
#
_cell.length_a   1.000
_cell.length_b   1.000
_cell.length_c   1.000
_cell.angle_alpha   90.00
_cell.angle_beta   90.00
_cell.angle_gamma   90.00
#
_symmetry.space_group_name_H-M   'P 1'
#
loop_
_entity.id
_entity.type
_entity.pdbx_description
1 polymer ?
#
loop_
_entity_poly.entity_id
_entity_poly.type
_entity_poly.pdbx_seq_one_letter_code
_entity_poly.pdbx_strand_id
1 'polypeptide(L)'
;MKKAIAYFFSILIVLLFASVFLVSCKAKQPLRETSEKTVINYDSIYRSKISIKNKAINDSLLIVIGKVKTERKECDSVCQIAIDRLLSQLNTKKTSGDNSYSVFYDPGKNTLNLNSVIGETKSDTVTLFRYITKTITLSTHKDVPVETPLPKWQLYLMIFGAGTIGYLFVKLTIFIRSKIPT
;
A
#
# COMPACT_ATOMS: atom_id res chain seq x y z
N MET A 1 -79.18 -31.78 34.88
CA MET A 1 -77.85 -31.28 35.29
C MET A 1 -76.69 -31.97 34.58
N LYS A 2 -76.68 -33.31 34.41
CA LYS A 2 -75.57 -34.03 33.73
C LYS A 2 -75.31 -33.59 32.28
N LYS A 3 -76.35 -33.24 31.50
CA LYS A 3 -76.21 -32.75 30.11
C LYS A 3 -75.48 -31.39 30.06
N ALA A 4 -75.85 -30.42 30.92
CA ALA A 4 -75.23 -29.09 30.96
C ALA A 4 -73.75 -29.15 31.38
N ILE A 5 -73.41 -30.03 32.32
CA ILE A 5 -72.03 -30.26 32.75
C ILE A 5 -71.20 -30.86 31.60
N ALA A 6 -71.75 -31.79 30.83
CA ALA A 6 -71.06 -32.35 29.66
C ALA A 6 -70.80 -31.30 28.57
N TYR A 7 -71.75 -30.38 28.32
CA TYR A 7 -71.55 -29.26 27.40
C TYR A 7 -70.43 -28.31 27.87
N PHE A 8 -70.40 -27.99 29.16
CA PHE A 8 -69.37 -27.13 29.74
C PHE A 8 -67.96 -27.73 29.57
N PHE A 9 -67.79 -29.02 29.87
CA PHE A 9 -66.51 -29.72 29.66
C PHE A 9 -66.12 -29.82 28.18
N SER A 10 -67.09 -30.03 27.29
CA SER A 10 -66.82 -30.06 25.84
C SER A 10 -66.33 -28.72 25.31
N ILE A 11 -66.93 -27.61 25.77
CA ILE A 11 -66.52 -26.25 25.38
C ILE A 11 -65.11 -25.93 25.93
N LEU A 12 -64.82 -26.34 27.17
CA LEU A 12 -63.51 -26.15 27.79
C LEU A 12 -62.39 -26.84 26.99
N ILE A 13 -62.62 -28.07 26.53
CA ILE A 13 -61.64 -28.83 25.73
C ILE A 13 -61.37 -28.15 24.39
N VAL A 14 -62.40 -27.62 23.73
CA VAL A 14 -62.25 -26.90 22.46
C VAL A 14 -61.46 -25.60 22.67
N LEU A 15 -61.74 -24.86 23.74
CA LEU A 15 -61.05 -23.62 24.08
C LEU A 15 -59.55 -23.87 24.38
N LEU A 16 -59.24 -24.94 25.10
CA LEU A 16 -57.87 -25.34 25.43
C LEU A 16 -57.10 -25.72 24.15
N PHE A 17 -57.71 -26.49 23.25
CA PHE A 17 -57.11 -26.84 21.96
C PHE A 17 -56.85 -25.61 21.08
N ALA A 18 -57.77 -24.63 21.06
CA ALA A 18 -57.62 -23.38 20.31
C ALA A 18 -56.45 -22.52 20.84
N SER A 19 -56.25 -22.49 22.16
CA SER A 19 -55.18 -21.70 22.79
C SER A 19 -53.77 -22.18 22.42
N VAL A 20 -53.58 -23.49 22.22
CA VAL A 20 -52.29 -24.08 21.84
C VAL A 20 -51.88 -23.67 20.42
N PHE A 21 -52.84 -23.50 19.51
CA PHE A 21 -52.55 -23.08 18.13
C PHE A 21 -52.15 -21.61 18.00
N LEU A 22 -52.55 -20.75 18.94
CA LEU A 22 -52.22 -19.32 18.91
C LEU A 22 -50.77 -19.01 19.33
N VAL A 23 -50.04 -19.99 19.90
CA VAL A 23 -48.66 -19.82 20.39
C VAL A 23 -47.61 -20.30 19.36
N SER A 24 -48.01 -20.72 18.15
CA SER A 24 -47.05 -21.18 17.14
C SER A 24 -46.19 -20.04 16.56
N CYS A 25 -44.95 -20.01 17.07
CA CYS A 25 -43.80 -19.17 16.79
C CYS A 25 -43.64 -18.60 15.36
N LYS A 26 -43.25 -17.32 15.29
CA LYS A 26 -42.66 -16.69 14.11
C LYS A 26 -41.40 -17.44 13.66
N ALA A 27 -41.40 -18.01 12.46
CA ALA A 27 -40.19 -18.52 11.83
C ALA A 27 -39.25 -17.35 11.48
N LYS A 28 -37.99 -17.40 11.95
CA LYS A 28 -36.96 -16.43 11.55
C LYS A 28 -36.57 -16.70 10.09
N GLN A 29 -36.54 -15.65 9.27
CA GLN A 29 -36.14 -15.75 7.86
C GLN A 29 -34.64 -16.06 7.76
N PRO A 30 -34.21 -16.84 6.75
CA PRO A 30 -32.79 -17.12 6.53
C PRO A 30 -32.08 -15.87 6.02
N LEU A 31 -31.06 -15.42 6.76
CA LEU A 31 -30.15 -14.34 6.34
C LEU A 31 -29.02 -14.96 5.50
N ARG A 32 -28.69 -14.36 4.34
CA ARG A 32 -27.57 -14.79 3.51
C ARG A 32 -26.39 -13.83 3.72
N GLU A 33 -25.34 -14.30 4.38
CA GLU A 33 -24.10 -13.54 4.54
C GLU A 33 -23.33 -13.52 3.22
N THR A 34 -23.13 -12.33 2.64
CA THR A 34 -22.25 -12.14 1.47
C THR A 34 -21.00 -11.40 1.94
N SER A 35 -19.83 -12.05 1.89
CA SER A 35 -18.55 -11.39 2.19
C SER A 35 -17.90 -10.90 0.88
N GLU A 36 -17.79 -9.60 0.68
CA GLU A 36 -16.93 -9.04 -0.36
C GLU A 36 -15.51 -8.87 0.20
N LYS A 37 -14.52 -9.47 -0.47
CA LYS A 37 -13.09 -9.28 -0.15
C LYS A 37 -12.49 -8.30 -1.13
N THR A 38 -12.28 -7.05 -0.71
CA THR A 38 -11.51 -6.08 -1.50
C THR A 38 -10.03 -6.22 -1.15
N VAL A 39 -9.21 -6.71 -2.08
CA VAL A 39 -7.75 -6.73 -1.93
C VAL A 39 -7.21 -5.48 -2.61
N ILE A 40 -6.71 -4.54 -1.82
CA ILE A 40 -6.02 -3.36 -2.35
C ILE A 40 -4.52 -3.60 -2.22
N ASN A 41 -3.82 -3.63 -3.36
CA ASN A 41 -2.38 -3.84 -3.42
C ASN A 41 -1.71 -2.55 -3.92
N TYR A 42 -0.84 -1.96 -3.10
CA TYR A 42 -0.05 -0.79 -3.47
C TYR A 42 1.43 -1.18 -3.45
N ASP A 43 1.99 -1.55 -4.60
CA ASP A 43 3.42 -1.76 -4.77
C ASP A 43 4.01 -0.50 -5.42
N SER A 44 4.52 0.42 -4.60
CA SER A 44 5.18 1.64 -5.09
C SER A 44 6.67 1.59 -4.75
N ILE A 45 7.50 1.42 -5.78
CA ILE A 45 8.95 1.59 -5.68
C ILE A 45 9.25 3.08 -5.89
N TYR A 46 9.64 3.78 -4.83
CA TYR A 46 10.11 5.16 -4.94
C TYR A 46 11.60 5.17 -5.27
N ARG A 47 11.95 5.71 -6.44
CA ARG A 47 13.34 5.93 -6.86
C ARG A 47 13.70 7.38 -6.59
N SER A 48 14.47 7.63 -5.52
CA SER A 48 15.10 8.94 -5.32
C SER A 48 16.44 8.97 -6.03
N LYS A 49 16.57 9.85 -7.04
CA LYS A 49 17.86 10.13 -7.69
C LYS A 49 18.39 11.44 -7.13
N ILE A 50 19.44 11.36 -6.32
CA ILE A 50 20.17 12.53 -5.83
C ILE A 50 21.38 12.68 -6.74
N SER A 51 21.47 13.79 -7.48
CA SER A 51 22.64 14.13 -8.28
C SER A 51 23.35 15.32 -7.66
N ILE A 52 24.58 15.11 -7.19
CA ILE A 52 25.43 16.17 -6.66
C ILE A 52 26.39 16.57 -7.78
N LYS A 53 26.35 17.85 -8.17
CA LYS A 53 27.25 18.44 -9.17
C LYS A 53 28.26 19.35 -8.49
N ASN A 54 29.55 19.05 -8.65
CA ASN A 54 30.63 19.92 -8.23
C ASN A 54 31.01 20.86 -9.38
N LYS A 55 31.20 22.15 -9.06
CA LYS A 55 31.64 23.17 -10.04
C LYS A 55 33.07 22.90 -10.49
N ALA A 56 33.41 23.38 -11.68
CA ALA A 56 34.77 23.37 -12.17
C ALA A 56 35.67 24.24 -11.28
N ILE A 57 36.92 23.80 -11.10
CA ILE A 57 37.95 24.50 -10.33
C ILE A 57 39.00 25.01 -11.32
N ASN A 58 39.40 26.27 -11.18
CA ASN A 58 40.43 26.88 -12.00
C ASN A 58 41.43 27.59 -11.09
N ASP A 59 42.55 26.91 -10.84
CA ASP A 59 43.59 27.39 -9.94
C ASP A 59 44.82 27.82 -10.72
N SER A 60 45.42 28.92 -10.25
CA SER A 60 46.64 29.50 -10.79
C SER A 60 47.61 29.76 -9.66
N LEU A 61 48.82 29.24 -9.79
CA LEU A 61 49.92 29.45 -8.85
C LEU A 61 51.11 30.05 -9.60
N LEU A 62 51.65 31.14 -9.07
CA LEU A 62 52.83 31.81 -9.58
C LEU A 62 53.94 31.71 -8.54
N ILE A 63 55.06 31.10 -8.94
CA ILE A 63 56.25 30.94 -8.11
C ILE A 63 57.33 31.87 -8.68
N VAL A 64 57.79 32.83 -7.88
CA VAL A 64 58.89 33.73 -8.25
C VAL A 64 60.22 33.03 -7.98
N ILE A 65 61.08 32.99 -8.98
CA ILE A 65 62.41 32.39 -8.90
C ILE A 65 63.44 33.51 -8.68
N GLY A 66 64.27 33.34 -7.66
CA GLY A 66 65.33 34.29 -7.34
C GLY A 66 66.40 34.32 -8.42
N LYS A 67 66.97 35.50 -8.68
CA LYS A 67 68.11 35.65 -9.58
C LYS A 67 69.37 35.06 -8.96
N VAL A 68 70.19 34.42 -9.79
CA VAL A 68 71.47 33.88 -9.34
C VAL A 68 72.44 35.01 -9.02
N LYS A 69 73.11 34.91 -7.87
CA LYS A 69 74.26 35.75 -7.50
C LYS A 69 75.38 34.82 -7.07
N THR A 70 76.45 34.82 -7.83
CA THR A 70 77.68 34.07 -7.54
C THR A 70 78.73 34.99 -6.94
N GLU A 71 79.84 34.42 -6.46
CA GLU A 71 80.98 35.20 -5.96
C GLU A 71 81.66 36.03 -7.06
N ARG A 72 81.51 35.64 -8.34
CA ARG A 72 82.10 36.32 -9.50
C ARG A 72 80.99 36.79 -10.44
N LYS A 73 80.78 38.10 -10.53
CA LYS A 73 79.71 38.70 -11.36
C LYS A 73 79.73 38.29 -12.84
N GLU A 74 80.89 37.94 -13.38
CA GLU A 74 81.03 37.46 -14.76
C GLU A 74 80.34 36.11 -14.98
N CYS A 75 80.22 35.29 -13.94
CA CYS A 75 79.58 33.98 -13.99
C CYS A 75 78.05 34.06 -13.83
N ASP A 76 77.52 35.15 -13.26
CA ASP A 76 76.08 35.30 -12.98
C ASP A 76 75.23 35.12 -14.24
N SER A 77 75.66 35.68 -15.36
CA SER A 77 74.94 35.59 -16.64
C SER A 77 74.91 34.16 -17.18
N VAL A 78 76.04 33.46 -17.15
CA VAL A 78 76.17 32.08 -17.63
C VAL A 78 75.34 31.13 -16.76
N CYS A 79 75.39 31.30 -15.44
CA CYS A 79 74.58 30.52 -14.51
C CYS A 79 73.09 30.79 -14.68
N GLN A 80 72.69 32.05 -14.87
CA GLN A 80 71.28 32.39 -15.10
C GLN A 80 70.76 31.74 -16.39
N ILE A 81 71.53 31.77 -17.48
CA ILE A 81 71.16 31.12 -18.74
C ILE A 81 71.01 29.59 -18.57
N ALA A 82 71.88 28.97 -17.77
CA ALA A 82 71.79 27.53 -17.50
C ALA A 82 70.51 27.19 -16.71
N ILE A 83 70.17 27.99 -15.70
CA ILE A 83 68.92 27.84 -14.95
C ILE A 83 67.71 28.07 -15.84
N ASP A 84 67.71 29.13 -16.65
CA ASP A 84 66.58 29.43 -17.54
C ASP A 84 66.33 28.29 -18.54
N ARG A 85 67.40 27.68 -19.06
CA ARG A 85 67.31 26.49 -19.91
C ARG A 85 66.69 25.30 -19.17
N LEU A 86 67.16 25.03 -17.95
CA LEU A 86 66.65 23.92 -17.14
C LEU A 86 65.17 24.11 -16.78
N LEU A 87 64.77 25.32 -16.39
CA LEU A 87 63.38 25.64 -16.07
C LEU A 87 62.48 25.61 -17.31
N SER A 88 62.99 26.03 -18.47
CA SER A 88 62.26 25.93 -19.73
C SER A 88 61.99 24.48 -20.15
N GLN A 89 62.81 23.52 -19.71
CA GLN A 89 62.56 22.09 -19.95
C GLN A 89 61.39 21.54 -19.11
N LEU A 90 61.00 22.23 -18.03
CA LEU A 90 59.84 21.85 -17.20
C LEU A 90 58.51 22.23 -17.86
N ASN A 91 58.54 22.97 -18.97
CA ASN A 91 57.36 23.39 -19.70
C ASN A 91 56.54 22.17 -20.12
N THR A 92 55.41 21.98 -19.44
CA THR A 92 54.57 20.79 -19.60
C THR A 92 53.14 21.23 -19.76
N LYS A 93 52.43 20.62 -20.70
CA LYS A 93 50.99 20.78 -20.85
C LYS A 93 50.37 19.41 -20.99
N LYS A 94 49.39 19.12 -20.14
CA LYS A 94 48.62 17.88 -20.19
C LYS A 94 47.13 18.22 -20.13
N THR A 95 46.37 17.64 -21.04
CA THR A 95 44.92 17.77 -21.12
C THR A 95 44.31 16.38 -21.12
N SER A 96 43.26 16.17 -20.35
CA SER A 96 42.54 14.90 -20.25
C SER A 96 41.08 15.17 -19.95
N GLY A 97 40.22 14.98 -20.97
CA GLY A 97 38.82 15.39 -20.90
C GLY A 97 38.72 16.89 -20.60
N ASP A 98 37.91 17.24 -19.61
CA ASP A 98 37.71 18.61 -19.14
C ASP A 98 38.80 19.09 -18.15
N ASN A 99 39.75 18.23 -17.81
CA ASN A 99 40.87 18.57 -16.93
C ASN A 99 42.08 19.03 -17.75
N SER A 100 42.78 20.06 -17.27
CA SER A 100 44.05 20.48 -17.85
C SER A 100 45.04 20.92 -16.79
N TYR A 101 46.32 20.64 -17.03
CA TYR A 101 47.44 21.07 -16.20
C TYR A 101 48.50 21.66 -17.12
N SER A 102 48.97 22.86 -16.79
CA SER A 102 50.06 23.51 -17.51
C SER A 102 51.08 24.06 -16.52
N VAL A 103 52.34 23.74 -16.76
CA VAL A 103 53.48 24.34 -16.09
C VAL A 103 54.28 25.07 -17.16
N PHE A 104 54.56 26.35 -16.97
CA PHE A 104 55.42 27.10 -17.88
C PHE A 104 56.31 28.08 -17.14
N TYR A 105 57.56 28.19 -17.58
CA TYR A 105 58.51 29.17 -17.09
C TYR A 105 58.53 30.41 -17.99
N ASP A 106 58.41 31.59 -17.38
CA ASP A 106 58.61 32.89 -18.03
C ASP A 106 59.99 33.45 -17.63
N PRO A 107 61.00 33.39 -18.53
CA PRO A 107 62.35 33.88 -18.25
C PRO A 107 62.41 35.41 -18.12
N GLY A 108 61.48 36.15 -18.73
CA GLY A 108 61.45 37.62 -18.61
C GLY A 108 61.04 38.06 -17.21
N LYS A 109 60.13 37.31 -16.58
CA LYS A 109 59.65 37.59 -15.22
C LYS A 109 60.35 36.76 -14.14
N ASN A 110 61.16 35.77 -14.51
CA ASN A 110 61.69 34.74 -13.60
C ASN A 110 60.57 34.08 -12.79
N THR A 111 59.47 33.70 -13.45
CA THR A 111 58.31 33.11 -12.78
C THR A 111 57.97 31.76 -13.37
N LEU A 112 57.74 30.77 -12.51
CA LEU A 112 57.16 29.49 -12.87
C LEU A 112 55.65 29.55 -12.59
N ASN A 113 54.86 29.40 -13.65
CA ASN A 113 53.41 29.47 -13.59
C ASN A 113 52.84 28.06 -13.70
N LEU A 114 51.99 27.70 -12.74
CA LEU A 114 51.25 26.45 -12.72
C LEU A 114 49.77 26.79 -12.80
N ASN A 115 49.10 26.31 -13.84
CA ASN A 115 47.65 26.41 -13.95
C ASN A 115 47.05 25.02 -13.97
N SER A 116 45.97 24.84 -13.21
CA SER A 116 45.19 23.62 -13.20
C SER A 116 43.71 23.93 -13.36
N VAL A 117 43.11 23.33 -14.37
CA VAL A 117 41.67 23.33 -14.59
C VAL A 117 41.15 21.94 -14.28
N ILE A 118 40.21 21.83 -13.36
CA ILE A 118 39.53 20.60 -13.00
C ILE A 118 38.07 20.76 -13.44
N GLY A 119 37.64 19.90 -14.36
CA GLY A 119 36.30 19.90 -14.92
C GLY A 119 35.22 19.54 -13.89
N GLU A 120 33.96 19.82 -14.25
CA GLU A 120 32.82 19.51 -13.39
C GLU A 120 32.71 18.01 -13.15
N THR A 121 32.52 17.62 -11.89
CA THR A 121 32.28 16.23 -11.52
C THR A 121 30.83 16.05 -11.09
N LYS A 122 30.18 15.03 -11.64
CA LYS A 122 28.81 14.65 -11.28
C LYS A 122 28.80 13.30 -10.58
N SER A 123 28.29 13.28 -9.35
CA SER A 123 28.05 12.05 -8.61
C SER A 123 26.54 11.78 -8.57
N ASP A 124 26.13 10.67 -9.18
CA ASP A 124 24.74 10.20 -9.18
C ASP A 124 24.60 9.08 -8.14
N THR A 125 23.81 9.33 -7.08
CA THR A 125 23.47 8.30 -6.08
C THR A 125 22.01 7.87 -6.27
N VAL A 126 21.79 6.56 -6.47
CA VAL A 126 20.45 5.98 -6.62
C VAL A 126 20.10 5.22 -5.35
N THR A 127 19.06 5.65 -4.65
CA THR A 127 18.51 4.93 -3.50
C THR A 127 17.16 4.32 -3.88
N LEU A 128 16.97 3.04 -3.57
CA LEU A 128 15.74 2.29 -3.81
C LEU A 128 15.06 2.03 -2.47
N PHE A 129 13.86 2.59 -2.27
CA PHE A 129 13.05 2.31 -1.08
C PHE A 129 11.94 1.32 -1.44
N ARG A 130 11.82 0.24 -0.66
CA ARG A 130 10.77 -0.77 -0.82
C ARG A 130 9.79 -0.65 0.34
N TYR A 131 8.59 -0.15 0.07
CA TYR A 131 7.50 -0.12 1.06
C TYR A 131 6.72 -1.43 0.95
N ILE A 132 6.72 -2.24 2.02
CA ILE A 132 5.87 -3.43 2.12
C ILE A 132 4.58 -3.00 2.82
N THR A 133 3.49 -2.87 2.06
CA THR A 133 2.16 -2.55 2.60
C THR A 133 1.44 -3.83 3.06
N LYS A 134 0.75 -3.77 4.21
CA LYS A 134 -0.03 -4.88 4.78
C LYS A 134 -1.47 -4.83 4.26
N THR A 135 -1.96 -5.95 3.74
CA THR A 135 -3.35 -6.12 3.30
C THR A 135 -4.29 -6.19 4.51
N ILE A 136 -5.25 -5.28 4.62
CA ILE A 136 -6.33 -5.35 5.62
C ILE A 136 -7.60 -5.81 4.90
N THR A 137 -8.12 -6.98 5.28
CA THR A 137 -9.40 -7.49 4.78
C THR A 137 -10.54 -6.90 5.61
N LEU A 138 -11.34 -6.02 5.02
CA LEU A 138 -12.57 -5.48 5.63
C LEU A 138 -13.76 -6.33 5.19
N SER A 139 -14.23 -7.23 6.06
CA SER A 139 -15.46 -7.98 5.84
C SER A 139 -16.66 -7.12 6.19
N THR A 140 -17.42 -6.64 5.20
CA THR A 140 -18.69 -5.94 5.43
C THR A 140 -19.83 -6.96 5.36
N HIS A 141 -20.53 -7.20 6.46
CA HIS A 141 -21.75 -8.00 6.47
C HIS A 141 -22.90 -7.13 5.97
N LYS A 142 -23.40 -7.41 4.76
CA LYS A 142 -24.68 -6.86 4.29
C LYS A 142 -25.76 -7.92 4.47
N ASP A 143 -26.75 -7.61 5.31
CA ASP A 143 -27.98 -8.39 5.42
C ASP A 143 -28.82 -8.13 4.17
N VAL A 144 -28.80 -9.07 3.23
CA VAL A 144 -29.69 -9.02 2.06
C VAL A 144 -30.97 -9.78 2.42
N PRO A 145 -32.16 -9.13 2.41
CA PRO A 145 -33.41 -9.84 2.60
C PRO A 145 -33.63 -10.79 1.43
N VAL A 146 -33.80 -12.08 1.73
CA VAL A 146 -34.05 -13.11 0.71
C VAL A 146 -35.49 -12.95 0.21
N GLU A 147 -35.67 -12.64 -1.08
CA GLU A 147 -36.97 -12.39 -1.73
C GLU A 147 -37.89 -13.62 -1.87
N THR A 148 -37.46 -14.81 -1.42
CA THR A 148 -38.29 -16.02 -1.47
C THR A 148 -38.76 -16.42 -0.07
N PRO A 149 -39.94 -15.96 0.38
CA PRO A 149 -40.30 -16.04 1.79
C PRO A 149 -40.51 -17.46 2.35
N LEU A 150 -40.73 -18.51 1.54
CA LEU A 150 -40.87 -19.89 2.04
C LEU A 150 -40.48 -20.93 0.97
N PRO A 151 -39.77 -22.02 1.30
CA PRO A 151 -39.46 -23.08 0.34
C PRO A 151 -40.72 -23.89 -0.01
N LYS A 152 -40.82 -24.37 -1.27
CA LYS A 152 -42.03 -25.05 -1.81
C LYS A 152 -42.52 -26.24 -0.97
N TRP A 153 -41.61 -27.01 -0.35
CA TRP A 153 -41.98 -28.14 0.51
C TRP A 153 -42.72 -27.72 1.78
N GLN A 154 -42.39 -26.56 2.34
CA GLN A 154 -43.03 -26.02 3.53
C GLN A 154 -44.46 -25.55 3.22
N LEU A 155 -44.73 -25.09 1.99
CA LEU A 155 -46.09 -24.78 1.53
C LEU A 155 -46.96 -26.05 1.48
N TYR A 156 -46.42 -27.18 1.00
CA TYR A 156 -47.15 -28.45 1.01
C TYR A 156 -47.48 -28.92 2.43
N LEU A 157 -46.52 -28.82 3.36
CA LEU A 157 -46.77 -29.16 4.78
C LEU A 157 -47.85 -28.29 5.41
N MET A 158 -47.91 -27.00 5.08
CA MET A 158 -48.95 -26.09 5.59
C MET A 158 -50.35 -26.52 5.13
N ILE A 159 -50.50 -26.91 3.86
CA ILE A 159 -51.77 -27.38 3.30
C ILE A 159 -52.20 -28.70 3.95
N PHE A 160 -51.27 -29.65 4.11
CA PHE A 160 -51.53 -30.92 4.81
C PHE A 160 -51.92 -30.71 6.28
N GLY A 161 -51.23 -29.81 6.98
CA GLY A 161 -51.55 -29.44 8.36
C GLY A 161 -52.96 -28.85 8.49
N ALA A 162 -53.33 -27.91 7.62
CA ALA A 162 -54.66 -27.32 7.62
C ALA A 162 -55.76 -28.37 7.35
N GLY A 163 -55.52 -29.29 6.41
CA GLY A 163 -56.48 -30.36 6.09
C GLY A 163 -56.71 -31.34 7.25
N THR A 164 -55.64 -31.75 7.95
CA THR A 164 -55.76 -32.66 9.10
C THR A 164 -56.49 -32.02 10.27
N ILE A 165 -56.22 -30.73 10.55
CA ILE A 165 -56.94 -29.96 11.58
C ILE A 165 -58.43 -29.86 11.25
N GLY A 166 -58.78 -29.49 10.02
CA GLY A 166 -60.18 -29.40 9.57
C GLY A 166 -60.94 -30.72 9.72
N TYR A 167 -60.32 -31.84 9.32
CA TYR A 167 -60.90 -33.17 9.50
C TYR A 167 -61.14 -33.51 10.97
N LEU A 168 -60.19 -33.22 11.85
CA LEU A 168 -60.35 -33.44 13.30
C LEU A 168 -61.50 -32.62 13.88
N PHE A 169 -61.66 -31.35 13.47
CA PHE A 169 -62.80 -30.52 13.91
C PHE A 169 -64.15 -31.09 13.46
N VAL A 170 -64.26 -31.55 12.21
CA VAL A 170 -65.50 -32.18 11.72
C VAL A 170 -65.79 -33.48 12.47
N LYS A 171 -64.77 -34.32 12.68
CA LYS A 171 -64.93 -35.57 13.43
C LYS A 171 -65.32 -35.31 14.89
N LEU A 172 -64.74 -34.30 15.52
CA LEU A 172 -65.07 -33.88 16.89
C LEU A 172 -66.53 -33.40 16.98
N THR A 173 -66.97 -32.55 16.06
CA THR A 173 -68.35 -32.05 16.04
C THR A 173 -69.38 -33.15 15.79
N ILE A 174 -69.10 -34.09 14.88
CA ILE A 174 -69.94 -35.28 14.66
C ILE A 174 -69.97 -36.18 15.91
N PHE A 175 -68.83 -36.40 16.56
CA PHE A 175 -68.73 -37.20 17.79
C PHE A 175 -69.50 -36.58 18.96
N ILE A 176 -69.40 -35.26 19.14
CA ILE A 176 -70.19 -34.55 20.14
C ILE A 176 -71.68 -34.68 19.82
N ARG A 177 -72.07 -34.51 18.55
CA ARG A 177 -73.47 -34.64 18.10
C ARG A 177 -74.03 -36.06 18.26
N SER A 178 -73.23 -37.11 18.05
CA SER A 178 -73.70 -38.51 18.17
C SER A 178 -73.83 -38.97 19.63
N LYS A 179 -73.04 -38.41 20.55
CA LYS A 179 -73.07 -38.77 21.98
C LYS A 179 -74.14 -38.01 22.78
N ILE A 180 -74.80 -37.04 22.15
CA ILE A 180 -75.90 -36.26 22.73
C ILE A 180 -77.20 -36.71 22.04
N PRO A 181 -77.96 -37.66 22.60
CA PRO A 181 -79.32 -37.87 22.15
C PRO A 181 -80.13 -36.62 22.53
N THR A 182 -80.83 -36.06 21.53
CA THR A 182 -81.91 -35.08 21.72
C THR A 182 -82.76 -35.48 22.91
#